data_AF-A0A183JVH7-F1
#
_entry.id   AF-A0A183JVH7-F1
#
_cell.length_a   1.000
_cell.length_b   1.000
_cell.length_c   1.000
_cell.angle_alpha   90.00
_cell.angle_beta   90.00
_cell.angle_gamma   90.00
#
_symmetry.space_group_name_H-M   'P 1'
#
loop_
_entity.id
_entity.type
_entity.pdbx_description
1 polymer ?
#
loop_
_entity_poly.entity_id
_entity_poly.type
_entity_poly.pdbx_seq_one_letter_code
_entity_poly.pdbx_strand_id
1 'polypeptide(L)'
;MNTSINIDQTSMSTKTTTTTTTTTDLFSLFFYEVNQIIHARLTLCELTLNNLQLSSSSSSSNNNNNNNNMKTRPTIQTVAIMNGLPLEDIPAFYSVLVYLAMIIHPNNCSSLIDICLNATADALNHVGLVL
;
A
#
# COMPACT_ATOMS: atom_id res chain seq x y z
N MET A 1 -48.60 51.88 22.55
CA MET A 1 -48.97 51.70 21.13
C MET A 1 -47.70 51.75 20.29
N ASN A 2 -47.58 50.81 19.36
CA ASN A 2 -46.74 50.80 18.14
C ASN A 2 -46.93 52.14 17.35
N THR A 3 -46.13 52.61 16.38
CA THR A 3 -44.89 52.24 15.64
C THR A 3 -44.44 53.52 14.88
N SER A 4 -43.35 53.67 14.11
CA SER A 4 -42.25 52.80 13.62
C SER A 4 -41.10 53.71 13.14
N ILE A 5 -39.84 53.25 13.16
CA ILE A 5 -38.85 53.60 12.12
C ILE A 5 -38.11 52.33 11.69
N ASN A 6 -38.08 52.10 10.38
CA ASN A 6 -37.41 51.00 9.70
C ASN A 6 -35.97 51.42 9.34
N ILE A 7 -34.96 50.57 9.61
CA ILE A 7 -33.59 50.75 9.11
C ILE A 7 -33.09 49.42 8.55
N ASP A 8 -32.93 49.43 7.23
CA ASP A 8 -32.11 48.58 6.36
C ASP A 8 -31.43 47.33 6.96
N GLN A 9 -31.94 46.16 6.56
CA GLN A 9 -31.18 44.90 6.63
C GLN A 9 -30.29 44.75 5.39
N THR A 10 -29.16 45.45 5.37
CA THR A 10 -28.12 45.15 4.38
C THR A 10 -27.38 43.88 4.80
N SER A 11 -27.75 42.74 4.21
CA SER A 11 -27.18 41.43 4.51
C SER A 11 -25.70 41.34 4.10
N MET A 12 -24.81 41.60 5.05
CA MET A 12 -23.43 41.14 4.95
C MET A 12 -23.39 39.64 5.22
N SER A 13 -23.62 38.87 4.16
CA SER A 13 -23.29 37.45 4.12
C SER A 13 -21.78 37.32 4.28
N THR A 14 -21.33 37.19 5.52
CA THR A 14 -20.01 36.64 5.85
C THR A 14 -19.99 35.22 5.31
N LYS A 15 -19.57 35.10 4.05
CA LYS A 15 -19.14 33.83 3.46
C LYS A 15 -17.95 33.38 4.29
N THR A 16 -18.23 32.62 5.34
CA THR A 16 -17.25 31.83 6.06
C THR A 16 -16.66 30.90 5.01
N THR A 17 -15.55 31.33 4.42
CA THR A 17 -14.64 30.45 3.71
C THR A 17 -14.15 29.51 4.79
N THR A 18 -14.85 28.40 4.96
CA THR A 18 -14.35 27.24 5.67
C THR A 18 -13.16 26.79 4.86
N THR A 19 -12.00 27.35 5.18
CA THR A 19 -10.72 26.90 4.65
C THR A 19 -10.57 25.49 5.17
N THR A 20 -11.02 24.53 4.38
CA THR A 20 -10.87 23.10 4.68
C THR A 20 -9.39 22.79 4.56
N THR A 21 -8.63 23.11 5.60
CA THR A 21 -7.35 22.48 5.84
C THR A 21 -7.64 21.00 5.93
N THR A 22 -7.43 20.28 4.83
CA THR A 22 -7.36 18.83 4.82
C THR A 22 -6.13 18.47 5.64
N THR A 23 -6.29 18.43 6.96
CA THR A 23 -5.34 17.86 7.89
C THR A 23 -5.29 16.38 7.57
N THR A 24 -4.32 15.99 6.73
CA THR A 24 -4.07 14.58 6.44
C THR A 24 -3.83 13.88 7.77
N ASP A 25 -4.74 12.98 8.13
CA ASP A 25 -4.64 12.26 9.38
C ASP A 25 -3.35 11.42 9.40
N LEU A 26 -2.73 11.30 10.57
CA LEU A 26 -1.42 10.67 10.71
C LEU A 26 -1.47 9.20 10.28
N PHE A 27 -2.58 8.50 10.56
CA PHE A 27 -2.82 7.16 10.03
C PHE A 27 -2.86 7.16 8.51
N SER A 28 -3.62 8.06 7.87
CA SER A 28 -3.74 8.14 6.41
C SER A 28 -2.39 8.40 5.72
N LEU A 29 -1.55 9.25 6.32
CA LEU A 29 -0.20 9.52 5.83
C LEU A 29 0.69 8.26 5.88
N PHE A 30 0.78 7.60 7.04
CA PHE A 30 1.58 6.38 7.16
C PHE A 30 1.03 5.22 6.33
N PHE A 31 -0.28 5.05 6.25
CA PHE A 31 -0.91 4.02 5.43
C PHE A 31 -0.59 4.19 3.94
N TYR A 32 -0.59 5.43 3.44
CA TYR A 32 -0.20 5.74 2.06
C TYR A 32 1.29 5.42 1.82
N GLU A 33 2.19 5.94 2.65
CA GLU A 33 3.64 5.73 2.47
C GLU A 33 4.04 4.25 2.55
N VAL A 34 3.46 3.49 3.50
CA VAL A 34 3.69 2.04 3.62
C VAL A 34 3.19 1.30 2.37
N ASN A 35 1.99 1.61 1.87
CA ASN A 35 1.50 1.03 0.61
C ASN A 35 2.46 1.30 -0.54
N GLN A 36 2.87 2.55 -0.72
CA GLN A 36 3.77 2.95 -1.81
C GLN A 36 5.13 2.24 -1.73
N ILE A 37 5.68 2.07 -0.52
CA ILE A 37 6.94 1.34 -0.31
C ILE A 37 6.77 -0.16 -0.64
N ILE A 38 5.69 -0.79 -0.19
CA ILE A 38 5.40 -2.21 -0.47
C ILE A 38 5.21 -2.41 -1.97
N HIS A 39 4.32 -1.64 -2.62
CA HIS A 39 4.10 -1.75 -4.07
C HIS A 39 5.37 -1.50 -4.88
N ALA A 40 6.17 -0.49 -4.55
CA ALA A 40 7.43 -0.23 -5.24
C ALA A 40 8.42 -1.41 -5.12
N ARG A 41 8.50 -2.04 -3.94
CA ARG A 41 9.33 -3.24 -3.72
C ARG A 41 8.79 -4.44 -4.50
N LEU A 42 7.48 -4.66 -4.52
CA LEU A 42 6.84 -5.72 -5.30
C LEU A 42 7.11 -5.56 -6.81
N THR A 43 6.90 -4.36 -7.36
CA THR A 43 7.22 -4.05 -8.76
C THR A 43 8.69 -4.28 -9.09
N LEU A 44 9.61 -3.93 -8.19
CA LEU A 44 11.04 -4.21 -8.37
C LEU A 44 11.34 -5.72 -8.37
N CYS A 45 10.64 -6.50 -7.54
CA CYS A 45 10.75 -7.96 -7.52
C CYS A 45 10.26 -8.58 -8.84
N GLU A 46 9.14 -8.11 -9.39
CA GLU A 46 8.64 -8.58 -10.69
C GLU A 46 9.59 -8.21 -11.83
N LEU A 47 10.10 -6.97 -11.87
CA LEU A 47 11.10 -6.55 -12.84
C LEU A 47 12.36 -7.42 -12.76
N THR A 48 12.85 -7.70 -11.55
CA THR A 48 14.01 -8.58 -11.34
C THR A 48 13.71 -9.99 -11.83
N LEU A 49 12.56 -10.56 -11.47
CA LEU A 49 12.13 -11.90 -11.88
C LEU A 49 12.01 -12.03 -13.40
N ASN A 50 11.41 -11.05 -14.06
CA ASN A 50 11.26 -11.01 -15.52
C ASN A 50 12.63 -10.96 -16.22
N ASN A 51 13.56 -10.12 -15.74
CA ASN A 51 14.92 -10.05 -16.27
C ASN A 51 15.70 -11.38 -16.08
N LEU A 52 15.54 -12.06 -14.94
CA LEU A 52 16.13 -13.39 -14.71
C LEU A 52 15.53 -14.46 -15.65
N GLN A 53 14.22 -14.42 -15.92
CA GLN A 53 13.60 -15.35 -16.86
C GLN A 53 14.06 -15.11 -18.31
N LEU A 54 14.11 -13.85 -18.75
CA LEU A 54 14.64 -13.44 -20.06
C LEU A 54 16.11 -13.85 -20.27
N SER A 55 16.96 -13.68 -19.26
CA SER A 55 18.38 -14.06 -19.34
C SER A 55 18.62 -15.57 -19.22
N SER A 56 17.63 -16.36 -18.75
CA SER A 56 17.68 -17.83 -18.79
C SER A 56 17.28 -18.41 -20.15
N SER A 57 16.46 -17.70 -20.94
CA SER A 57 15.95 -18.18 -22.24
C SER A 57 16.92 -17.94 -23.41
N SER A 58 17.97 -17.15 -23.22
CA SER A 58 19.03 -16.95 -24.22
C SER A 58 20.09 -18.07 -24.24
N SER A 59 20.11 -18.98 -23.25
CA SER A 59 21.07 -20.10 -23.20
C SER A 59 20.64 -21.33 -24.01
N SER A 60 20.15 -21.14 -25.24
CA SER A 60 19.93 -22.22 -26.21
C SER A 60 21.24 -22.59 -26.92
N SER A 61 22.24 -23.03 -26.16
CA SER A 61 23.47 -23.58 -26.73
C SER A 61 23.38 -25.10 -26.80
N ASN A 62 23.39 -25.61 -28.03
CA ASN A 62 23.19 -27.00 -28.39
C ASN A 62 24.28 -27.92 -27.79
N ASN A 63 23.90 -28.84 -26.89
CA ASN A 63 24.64 -30.09 -26.71
C ASN A 63 23.84 -31.16 -25.96
N ASN A 64 23.75 -32.34 -26.58
CA ASN A 64 23.27 -33.54 -25.91
C ASN A 64 24.27 -33.98 -24.83
N ASN A 65 23.87 -33.91 -23.55
CA ASN A 65 24.14 -34.98 -22.60
C ASN A 65 23.31 -34.82 -21.32
N ASN A 66 22.86 -35.97 -20.79
CA ASN A 66 22.06 -36.05 -19.58
C ASN A 66 22.78 -35.42 -18.38
N ASN A 67 22.14 -34.46 -17.72
CA ASN A 67 22.28 -34.31 -16.26
C ASN A 67 21.09 -33.54 -15.68
N ASN A 68 20.53 -34.06 -14.59
CA ASN A 68 19.27 -33.64 -13.97
C ASN A 68 19.39 -32.35 -13.14
N ASN A 69 20.11 -31.34 -13.64
CA ASN A 69 20.09 -30.02 -13.04
C ASN A 69 18.78 -29.32 -13.41
N MET A 70 17.74 -29.58 -12.61
CA MET A 70 16.66 -28.62 -12.38
C MET A 70 17.30 -27.34 -11.84
N LYS A 71 17.77 -26.48 -12.75
CA LYS A 71 18.31 -25.16 -12.43
C LYS A 71 17.13 -24.36 -11.91
N THR A 72 17.02 -24.26 -10.58
CA THR A 72 15.81 -23.83 -9.87
C THR A 72 15.25 -22.57 -10.51
N ARG A 73 14.07 -22.67 -11.14
CA ARG A 73 13.42 -21.51 -11.75
C ARG A 73 13.23 -20.48 -10.64
N PRO A 74 13.77 -19.26 -10.76
CA PRO A 74 13.63 -18.27 -9.71
C PRO A 74 12.15 -18.02 -9.45
N THR A 75 11.73 -18.10 -8.20
CA THR A 75 10.37 -17.76 -7.79
C THR A 75 10.34 -16.30 -7.34
N ILE A 76 9.16 -15.69 -7.33
CA ILE A 76 8.99 -14.34 -6.81
C ILE A 76 9.43 -14.24 -5.34
N GLN A 77 9.28 -15.31 -4.54
CA GLN A 77 9.77 -15.39 -3.16
C GLN A 77 11.30 -15.30 -3.06
N THR A 78 12.03 -16.05 -3.90
CA THR A 78 13.50 -15.96 -3.97
C THR A 78 13.96 -14.55 -4.33
N VAL A 79 13.24 -13.91 -5.26
CA VAL A 79 13.54 -12.56 -5.73
C VAL A 79 13.15 -11.48 -4.71
N ALA A 80 12.12 -11.70 -3.90
CA ALA A 80 11.70 -10.81 -2.81
C ALA A 80 12.78 -10.73 -1.72
N ILE A 81 13.31 -11.89 -1.29
CA ILE A 81 14.45 -11.97 -0.37
C ILE A 81 15.67 -11.22 -0.95
N MET A 82 15.99 -11.41 -2.24
CA MET A 82 17.10 -10.70 -2.90
C MET A 82 16.93 -9.17 -2.96
N ASN A 83 15.69 -8.68 -3.05
CA ASN A 83 15.38 -7.24 -3.12
C ASN A 83 15.14 -6.58 -1.76
N GLY A 84 15.37 -7.31 -0.67
CA GLY A 84 15.17 -6.81 0.69
C GLY A 84 13.71 -6.58 1.06
N LEU A 85 12.80 -7.41 0.53
CA LEU A 85 11.42 -7.53 1.01
C LEU A 85 11.15 -9.00 1.39
N PRO A 86 11.51 -9.42 2.62
CA PRO A 86 10.95 -10.62 3.23
C PRO A 86 9.43 -10.62 3.16
N LEU A 87 8.82 -11.79 3.06
CA LEU A 87 7.37 -11.92 2.86
C LEU A 87 6.59 -11.71 4.16
N GLU A 88 7.25 -11.99 5.28
CA GLU A 88 6.85 -11.68 6.64
C GLU A 88 6.78 -10.17 6.93
N ASP A 89 7.52 -9.33 6.19
CA ASP A 89 7.53 -7.88 6.40
C ASP A 89 6.22 -7.22 5.95
N ILE A 90 5.56 -7.73 4.90
CA ILE A 90 4.28 -7.22 4.40
C ILE A 90 3.21 -7.19 5.51
N PRO A 91 2.83 -8.32 6.15
CA PRO A 91 1.89 -8.29 7.26
C PRO A 91 2.46 -7.58 8.50
N ALA A 92 3.78 -7.56 8.72
CA ALA A 92 4.37 -6.81 9.82
C ALA A 92 4.11 -5.31 9.70
N PHE A 93 4.32 -4.70 8.52
CA PHE A 93 4.03 -3.29 8.27
C PHE A 93 2.56 -2.94 8.51
N TYR A 94 1.63 -3.75 7.99
CA TYR A 94 0.20 -3.54 8.22
C TYR A 94 -0.22 -3.78 9.68
N SER A 95 0.43 -4.68 10.42
CA SER A 95 0.17 -4.87 11.86
C SER A 95 0.53 -3.62 12.68
N VAL A 96 1.58 -2.90 12.30
CA VAL A 96 1.96 -1.61 12.92
C VAL A 96 0.93 -0.53 12.61
N LEU A 97 0.37 -0.51 11.39
CA LEU A 97 -0.71 0.41 11.01
C LEU A 97 -2.02 0.10 11.76
N VAL A 98 -2.36 -1.18 11.95
CA VAL A 98 -3.48 -1.62 12.81
C VAL A 98 -3.30 -1.11 14.24
N TYR A 99 -2.10 -1.27 14.82
CA TYR A 99 -1.81 -0.77 16.16
C TYR A 99 -1.86 0.77 16.24
N LEU A 100 -1.37 1.47 15.22
CA LEU A 100 -1.47 2.91 15.09
C LEU A 100 -2.92 3.39 15.01
N ALA A 101 -3.78 2.69 14.26
CA ALA A 101 -5.21 2.98 14.17
C ALA A 101 -5.91 2.81 15.52
N MET A 102 -5.56 1.77 16.30
CA MET A 102 -6.07 1.58 17.65
C MET A 102 -5.62 2.67 18.64
N ILE A 103 -4.42 3.22 18.48
CA ILE A 103 -3.90 4.31 19.33
C ILE A 103 -4.57 5.65 18.99
N ILE A 104 -4.67 6.00 17.71
CA ILE A 104 -5.19 7.31 17.27
C ILE A 104 -6.71 7.35 17.33
N HIS A 105 -7.38 6.27 16.94
CA HIS A 105 -8.85 6.19 16.79
C HIS A 105 -9.45 5.03 17.62
N PRO A 106 -9.21 4.92 18.94
CA PRO A 106 -9.56 3.73 19.73
C PRO A 106 -11.04 3.33 19.63
N ASN A 107 -11.94 4.32 19.55
CA ASN A 107 -13.39 4.09 19.48
C ASN A 107 -13.93 3.82 18.06
N ASN A 108 -13.14 4.09 17.00
CA ASN A 108 -13.57 4.08 15.60
C ASN A 108 -12.57 3.38 14.66
N CYS A 109 -11.68 2.53 15.19
CA CYS A 109 -10.59 1.92 14.43
C CYS A 109 -11.01 0.80 13.48
N SER A 110 -12.22 0.21 13.60
CA SER A 110 -12.63 -0.98 12.84
C SER A 110 -12.42 -0.84 11.34
N SER A 111 -12.90 0.24 10.71
CA SER A 111 -12.75 0.46 9.28
C SER A 111 -11.29 0.65 8.84
N LEU A 112 -10.45 1.24 9.69
CA LEU A 112 -9.02 1.40 9.44
C LEU A 112 -8.28 0.06 9.52
N ILE A 113 -8.71 -0.82 10.42
CA ILE A 113 -8.21 -2.20 10.55
C ILE A 113 -8.61 -3.01 9.31
N ASP A 114 -9.88 -2.94 8.88
CA ASP A 114 -10.37 -3.62 7.68
C ASP A 114 -9.59 -3.19 6.42
N ILE A 115 -9.28 -1.89 6.31
CA ILE A 115 -8.43 -1.33 5.24
C ILE A 115 -7.00 -1.92 5.28
N CYS A 116 -6.39 -2.04 6.47
CA CYS A 116 -5.07 -2.66 6.61
C CYS A 116 -5.07 -4.16 6.26
N LEU A 117 -6.10 -4.89 6.68
CA LEU A 117 -6.24 -6.32 6.37
C LEU A 117 -6.44 -6.57 4.87
N ASN A 118 -7.28 -5.77 4.21
CA ASN A 118 -7.47 -5.84 2.75
C ASN A 118 -6.17 -5.52 2.00
N ALA A 119 -5.44 -4.47 2.39
CA ALA A 119 -4.15 -4.12 1.77
C ALA A 119 -3.07 -5.20 2.01
N THR A 120 -3.10 -5.87 3.17
CA THR A 120 -2.24 -7.04 3.44
C THR A 120 -2.56 -8.19 2.48
N ALA A 121 -3.86 -8.52 2.32
CA ALA A 121 -4.31 -9.60 1.45
C ALA A 121 -3.99 -9.32 -0.03
N ASP A 122 -4.19 -8.10 -0.50
CA ASP A 122 -3.86 -7.69 -1.88
C ASP A 122 -2.35 -7.79 -2.16
N ALA A 123 -1.52 -7.25 -1.25
CA ALA A 123 -0.07 -7.36 -1.37
C ALA A 123 0.44 -8.82 -1.36
N LEU A 124 -0.17 -9.71 -0.54
CA LEU A 124 0.19 -11.14 -0.53
C LEU A 124 -0.31 -11.90 -1.76
N ASN A 125 -1.50 -11.57 -2.29
CA ASN A 125 -1.97 -12.08 -3.58
C ASN A 125 -0.98 -11.76 -4.70
N HIS A 126 -0.44 -10.54 -4.71
CA HIS A 126 0.53 -10.07 -5.72
C HIS A 126 1.85 -10.87 -5.73
N VAL A 127 2.22 -11.51 -4.60
CA VAL A 127 3.40 -12.40 -4.52
C VAL A 127 3.05 -13.87 -4.80
N GLY A 128 1.81 -14.17 -5.21
CA GLY A 128 1.35 -15.54 -5.43
C GLY A 128 1.40 -16.40 -4.16
N LEU A 129 1.25 -15.78 -2.98
CA LEU A 129 1.28 -16.47 -1.68
C LEU A 129 -0.10 -16.96 -1.21
N VAL A 130 -1.17 -16.62 -1.93
CA VAL A 130 -2.53 -17.07 -1.60
C VAL A 130 -2.78 -18.44 -2.23
N LEU A 131 -3.14 -19.39 -1.36
CA LEU A 131 -3.54 -20.77 -1.67
C LEU A 131 -4.95 -20.84 -2.29
#